data_AF-A0A3G6RS14-F1
#
_entry.id   AF-A0A3G6RS14-F1
#
_cell.length_a   1.000
_cell.length_b   1.000
_cell.length_c   1.000
_cell.angle_alpha   90.00
_cell.angle_beta   90.00
_cell.angle_gamma   90.00
#
_symmetry.space_group_name_H-M   'P 1'
#
loop_
_entity.id
_entity.type
_entity.pdbx_description
1 polymer ?
#
loop_
_entity_poly.entity_id
_entity_poly.type
_entity_poly.pdbx_seq_one_letter_code
_entity_poly.pdbx_strand_id
1 'polypeptide(L)'
;MNPELRELFEIKQEDGNKKPITDHNVKKHIVIRLAVLVSGSIVFFIGMNEAKGWDGLGWFFFMMIFHALWLLFIIIEAVVLQGNGKTKLRDINVIFSIALIVLYAIGAALFLGGF
;
A
#
# COMPACT_ATOMS: atom_id res chain seq x y z
N MET A 1 -46.45 0.63 -19.09
CA MET A 1 -45.10 1.19 -19.31
C MET A 1 -44.60 0.64 -20.64
N ASN A 2 -44.28 1.51 -21.61
CA ASN A 2 -43.98 1.11 -23.00
C ASN A 2 -42.64 0.34 -23.08
N PRO A 3 -42.59 -0.88 -23.66
CA PRO A 3 -41.36 -1.67 -23.78
C PRO A 3 -40.20 -0.95 -24.50
N GLU A 4 -40.46 -0.02 -25.43
CA GLU A 4 -39.42 0.74 -26.13
C GLU A 4 -38.69 1.75 -25.22
N LEU A 5 -39.38 2.28 -24.20
CA LEU A 5 -38.73 3.14 -23.20
C LEU A 5 -37.82 2.33 -22.27
N ARG A 6 -38.12 1.05 -22.06
CA ARG A 6 -37.28 0.16 -21.26
C ARG A 6 -35.96 -0.19 -21.96
N GLU A 7 -35.93 -0.20 -23.29
CA GLU A 7 -34.70 -0.27 -24.11
C GLU A 7 -33.93 1.05 -24.13
N LEU A 8 -34.60 2.20 -24.22
CA LEU A 8 -33.94 3.52 -24.18
C LEU A 8 -33.36 3.85 -22.79
N PHE A 9 -33.94 3.26 -21.74
CA PHE A 9 -33.42 3.25 -20.37
C PHE A 9 -32.68 1.94 -20.04
N GLU A 10 -32.26 1.14 -21.03
CA GLU A 10 -30.96 0.48 -20.96
C GLU A 10 -29.88 1.57 -20.94
N ILE A 11 -29.89 2.36 -19.86
CA ILE A 11 -28.71 2.88 -19.21
C ILE A 11 -27.77 1.70 -19.28
N LYS A 12 -26.77 1.80 -20.16
CA LYS A 12 -25.65 0.89 -20.22
C LYS A 12 -25.24 0.66 -18.77
N GLN A 13 -25.65 -0.47 -18.22
CA GLN A 13 -24.97 -1.06 -17.10
C GLN A 13 -23.57 -1.27 -17.65
N GLU A 14 -22.69 -0.30 -17.40
CA GLU A 14 -21.24 -0.45 -17.49
C GLU A 14 -20.72 -1.47 -16.45
N ASP A 15 -21.61 -2.29 -15.89
CA ASP A 15 -21.30 -3.52 -15.19
C ASP A 15 -20.87 -4.58 -16.21
N GLY A 16 -19.63 -4.51 -16.71
CA GLY A 16 -19.23 -5.57 -17.64
C GLY A 16 -17.75 -5.77 -17.93
N ASN A 17 -16.90 -4.75 -17.89
CA ASN A 17 -15.51 -4.94 -18.34
C ASN A 17 -14.46 -4.81 -17.22
N LYS A 18 -14.85 -5.13 -15.97
CA LYS A 18 -13.87 -5.32 -14.91
C LYS A 18 -13.36 -6.77 -15.01
N LYS A 19 -12.22 -6.96 -15.69
CA LYS A 19 -11.52 -8.26 -15.72
C LYS A 19 -11.50 -8.85 -14.29
N PRO A 20 -11.91 -10.12 -14.11
CA PRO A 20 -11.95 -10.73 -12.79
C PRO A 20 -10.56 -10.66 -12.15
N ILE A 21 -10.52 -10.30 -10.87
CA ILE A 21 -9.28 -10.33 -10.09
C ILE A 21 -8.88 -11.81 -9.95
N THR A 22 -7.84 -12.21 -10.66
CA THR A 22 -7.25 -13.55 -10.55
C THR A 22 -6.28 -13.61 -9.38
N ASP A 23 -6.04 -14.80 -8.85
CA ASP A 23 -5.05 -15.01 -7.79
C ASP A 23 -3.63 -14.59 -8.21
N HIS A 24 -3.32 -14.63 -9.50
CA HIS A 24 -2.07 -14.10 -10.04
C HIS A 24 -1.95 -12.59 -9.83
N ASN A 25 -3.03 -11.84 -10.08
CA ASN A 25 -3.06 -10.39 -9.85
C ASN A 25 -2.86 -10.07 -8.36
N VAL A 26 -3.50 -10.85 -7.47
CA VAL A 26 -3.38 -10.73 -6.02
C VAL A 26 -1.94 -10.99 -5.56
N LYS A 27 -1.32 -12.08 -6.02
CA LYS A 27 0.07 -12.40 -5.68
C LYS A 27 1.03 -11.32 -6.15
N LYS A 28 0.90 -10.88 -7.40
CA LYS A 28 1.73 -9.80 -7.95
C LYS A 28 1.59 -8.51 -7.13
N HIS A 29 0.37 -8.18 -6.71
CA HIS A 29 0.07 -7.04 -5.85
C HIS A 29 0.81 -7.11 -4.52
N ILE A 30 0.78 -8.25 -3.84
CA ILE A 30 1.50 -8.46 -2.57
C ILE A 30 3.02 -8.37 -2.78
N VAL A 31 3.53 -9.05 -3.82
CA VAL A 31 4.97 -9.13 -4.10
C VAL A 31 5.56 -7.75 -4.37
N ILE A 32 4.91 -6.91 -5.18
CA ILE A 32 5.41 -5.57 -5.47
C ILE A 32 5.51 -4.72 -4.20
N ARG A 33 4.53 -4.83 -3.29
CA ARG A 33 4.53 -4.08 -2.03
C ARG A 33 5.68 -4.44 -1.13
N LEU A 34 5.91 -5.73 -0.97
CA LEU A 34 7.03 -6.24 -0.19
C LEU A 34 8.35 -5.89 -0.86
N ALA A 35 8.45 -6.04 -2.19
CA ALA A 35 9.67 -5.76 -2.92
C ALA A 35 10.11 -4.30 -2.73
N VAL A 36 9.21 -3.33 -2.89
CA VAL A 36 9.54 -1.90 -2.72
C VAL A 36 9.95 -1.62 -1.28
N LEU A 37 9.20 -2.11 -0.30
CA LEU A 37 9.50 -1.90 1.11
C LEU A 37 10.86 -2.51 1.50
N VAL A 38 11.10 -3.78 1.16
CA VAL A 38 12.31 -4.52 1.53
C VAL A 38 13.54 -3.97 0.81
N SER A 39 13.47 -3.77 -0.51
CA SER A 39 14.61 -3.24 -1.27
C SER A 39 14.97 -1.82 -0.84
N GLY A 40 13.97 -0.96 -0.62
CA GLY A 40 14.20 0.38 -0.06
C GLY A 40 14.91 0.31 1.28
N SER A 41 14.37 -0.48 2.23
CA SER A 41 14.99 -0.65 3.55
C SER A 41 16.44 -1.15 3.49
N ILE A 42 16.76 -2.09 2.58
CA ILE A 42 18.13 -2.59 2.40
C ILE A 42 19.07 -1.46 1.95
N VAL A 43 18.64 -0.63 1.00
CA VAL A 43 19.44 0.51 0.53
C VAL A 43 19.74 1.48 1.66
N PHE A 44 18.72 1.86 2.45
CA PHE A 44 18.92 2.72 3.62
C PHE A 44 19.82 2.07 4.66
N PHE A 45 19.70 0.75 4.89
CA PHE A 45 20.54 0.01 5.82
C PHE A 45 22.02 0.00 5.40
N ILE A 46 22.31 -0.18 4.12
CA ILE A 46 23.68 -0.06 3.59
C ILE A 46 24.20 1.36 3.81
N GLY A 47 23.41 2.38 3.45
CA GLY A 47 23.77 3.78 3.67
C GLY A 47 24.06 4.10 5.15
N MET A 48 23.27 3.58 6.08
CA MET A 48 23.51 3.73 7.52
C MET A 48 24.82 3.07 7.98
N ASN A 49 25.16 1.89 7.47
CA ASN A 49 26.38 1.18 7.85
C ASN A 49 27.66 1.86 7.32
N GLU A 50 27.57 2.55 6.18
CA GLU A 50 28.70 3.30 5.62
C GLU A 50 28.82 4.71 6.19
N ALA A 51 27.74 5.25 6.76
CA ALA A 51 27.70 6.58 7.33
C ALA A 51 28.60 6.73 8.57
N LYS A 52 29.17 7.93 8.74
CA LYS A 52 30.00 8.28 9.91
C LYS A 52 29.35 9.40 10.70
N GLY A 53 29.44 9.32 12.03
CA GLY A 53 28.90 10.35 12.92
C GLY A 53 27.38 10.51 12.76
N TRP A 54 26.92 11.75 12.61
CA TRP A 54 25.49 12.08 12.57
C TRP A 54 24.79 11.73 11.25
N ASP A 55 25.55 11.42 10.19
CA ASP A 55 25.01 11.07 8.88
C ASP A 55 24.12 9.82 8.94
N GLY A 56 24.44 8.87 9.84
CA GLY A 56 23.62 7.67 10.06
C GLY A 56 22.22 8.00 10.57
N LEU A 57 22.10 9.06 11.39
CA LEU A 57 20.81 9.57 11.85
C LEU A 57 20.01 10.18 10.69
N GLY A 58 20.70 10.87 9.77
CA GLY A 58 20.09 11.39 8.54
C GLY A 58 19.52 10.29 7.65
N TRP A 59 20.30 9.22 7.41
CA TRP A 59 19.84 8.04 6.68
C TRP A 59 18.63 7.37 7.34
N PHE A 60 18.62 7.28 8.67
CA PHE A 60 17.47 6.78 9.42
C PHE A 60 16.22 7.63 9.19
N PHE A 61 16.32 8.97 9.24
CA PHE A 61 15.18 9.84 8.96
C PHE A 61 14.69 9.73 7.51
N PHE A 62 15.61 9.65 6.53
CA PHE A 62 15.21 9.44 5.14
C PHE A 62 14.49 8.11 4.93
N MET A 63 14.93 7.05 5.61
CA MET A 63 14.24 5.76 5.61
C MET A 63 12.81 5.89 6.15
N MET A 64 12.65 6.56 7.29
CA MET A 64 11.33 6.79 7.90
C MET A 64 10.40 7.59 6.97
N ILE A 65 10.91 8.64 6.32
CA ILE A 65 10.14 9.43 5.34
C ILE A 65 9.75 8.56 4.14
N PHE A 66 10.67 7.77 3.60
CA PHE A 66 10.39 6.84 2.52
C PHE A 66 9.27 5.87 2.89
N HIS A 67 9.34 5.26 4.08
CA HIS A 67 8.31 4.34 4.56
C HIS A 67 6.96 5.03 4.78
N ALA A 68 6.95 6.25 5.31
CA ALA A 68 5.73 7.05 5.47
C ALA A 68 5.08 7.39 4.13
N LEU A 69 5.87 7.80 3.13
CA LEU A 69 5.39 8.06 1.77
C LEU A 69 4.87 6.78 1.10
N TRP A 70 5.54 5.66 1.30
CA TRP A 70 5.10 4.37 0.78
C TRP A 70 3.78 3.91 1.42
N LEU A 71 3.63 4.09 2.74
CA LEU A 71 2.39 3.83 3.45
C LEU A 71 1.24 4.72 2.92
N LEU A 72 1.50 6.01 2.74
CA LEU A 72 0.52 6.95 2.18
C LEU A 72 0.07 6.51 0.78
N PHE A 73 1.00 6.09 -0.07
CA PHE A 73 0.69 5.54 -1.39
C PHE A 73 -0.25 4.33 -1.30
N ILE A 74 0.04 3.36 -0.41
CA ILE A 74 -0.80 2.16 -0.21
C ILE A 74 -2.22 2.55 0.24
N ILE A 75 -2.35 3.54 1.13
CA ILE A 75 -3.65 4.03 1.63
C ILE A 75 -4.45 4.71 0.51
N ILE A 76 -3.83 5.62 -0.25
CA ILE A 76 -4.48 6.29 -1.38
C ILE A 76 -4.98 5.26 -2.40
N GLU A 77 -4.15 4.28 -2.73
CA GLU A 77 -4.54 3.22 -3.65
C GLU A 77 -5.67 2.35 -3.09
N ALA A 78 -5.73 2.11 -1.77
CA ALA A 78 -6.86 1.39 -1.18
C ALA A 78 -8.19 2.12 -1.43
N VAL A 79 -8.20 3.46 -1.32
CA VAL A 79 -9.37 4.30 -1.62
C VAL A 79 -9.72 4.22 -3.12
N VAL A 80 -8.73 4.26 -4.01
CA VAL A 80 -8.96 4.11 -5.45
C VAL A 80 -9.50 2.72 -5.80
N LEU A 81 -9.01 1.66 -5.16
CA LEU A 81 -9.48 0.28 -5.36
C LEU A 81 -10.90 0.08 -4.83
N GLN A 82 -11.27 0.77 -3.75
CA GLN A 82 -12.65 0.82 -3.24
C GLN A 82 -13.59 1.40 -4.30
N GLY A 83 -13.27 2.58 -4.86
CA GLY A 83 -14.08 3.21 -5.93
C GLY A 83 -14.20 2.34 -7.19
N ASN A 84 -13.17 1.55 -7.49
CA ASN A 84 -13.16 0.65 -8.63
C ASN A 84 -13.82 -0.72 -8.38
N GLY A 85 -14.35 -0.99 -7.17
CA GLY A 85 -14.96 -2.27 -6.82
C GLY A 85 -13.97 -3.44 -6.69
N LYS A 86 -12.66 -3.15 -6.56
CA LYS A 86 -11.60 -4.15 -6.44
C LYS A 86 -11.32 -4.47 -4.96
N THR A 87 -12.34 -4.93 -4.25
CA THR A 87 -12.35 -5.09 -2.77
C THR A 87 -11.25 -6.00 -2.25
N LYS A 88 -10.94 -7.12 -2.93
CA LYS A 88 -9.84 -8.02 -2.51
C LYS A 88 -8.46 -7.34 -2.48
N LEU A 89 -8.16 -6.48 -3.47
CA LEU A 89 -6.87 -5.78 -3.53
C LEU A 89 -6.82 -4.64 -2.50
N ARG A 90 -7.95 -3.97 -2.27
CA ARG A 90 -8.11 -2.98 -1.19
C ARG A 90 -7.82 -3.63 0.17
N ASP A 91 -8.39 -4.79 0.46
CA ASP A 91 -8.23 -5.47 1.75
C ASP A 91 -6.76 -5.79 2.03
N ILE A 92 -6.03 -6.19 0.99
CA ILE A 92 -4.58 -6.38 1.10
C ILE A 92 -3.87 -5.09 1.45
N ASN A 93 -4.19 -3.97 0.79
CA ASN A 93 -3.59 -2.67 1.12
C ASN A 93 -3.89 -2.25 2.56
N VAL A 94 -5.12 -2.48 3.04
CA VAL A 94 -5.50 -2.18 4.43
C VAL A 94 -4.70 -3.03 5.40
N ILE A 95 -4.59 -4.34 5.17
CA ILE A 95 -3.78 -5.26 5.99
C ILE A 95 -2.32 -4.82 6.00
N PHE A 96 -1.74 -4.49 4.84
CA PHE A 96 -0.37 -3.97 4.74
C PHE A 96 -0.18 -2.69 5.55
N SER A 97 -1.15 -1.78 5.47
CA SER A 97 -1.09 -0.50 6.18
C SER A 97 -1.12 -0.72 7.70
N ILE A 98 -2.05 -1.54 8.18
CA ILE A 98 -2.16 -1.89 9.61
C ILE A 98 -0.87 -2.59 10.08
N ALA A 99 -0.37 -3.57 9.32
CA ALA A 99 0.85 -4.29 9.67
C ALA A 99 2.06 -3.35 9.80
N LEU A 100 2.22 -2.41 8.86
CA LEU A 100 3.29 -1.40 8.92
C LEU A 100 3.14 -0.50 10.15
N ILE A 101 1.93 0.03 10.40
CA ILE A 101 1.68 0.89 11.56
C ILE A 101 2.00 0.16 12.87
N VAL A 102 1.56 -1.10 13.01
CA VAL A 102 1.85 -1.93 14.19
C VAL A 102 3.35 -2.16 14.36
N LEU A 103 4.08 -2.46 13.27
CA LEU A 103 5.53 -2.61 13.29
C LEU A 103 6.24 -1.36 13.82
N TYR A 104 5.87 -0.18 13.32
CA TYR A 104 6.45 1.08 13.80
C TYR A 104 6.02 1.43 15.22
N ALA A 105 4.77 1.14 15.59
CA ALA A 105 4.30 1.38 16.95
C ALA A 105 5.08 0.53 17.96
N ILE A 106 5.33 -0.76 17.63
CA ILE A 106 6.18 -1.64 18.45
C ILE A 106 7.61 -1.11 18.49
N GLY A 107 8.20 -0.76 17.35
CA GLY A 107 9.57 -0.22 17.30
C GLY A 107 9.72 1.06 18.13
N ALA A 108 8.76 1.98 18.03
CA ALA A 108 8.72 3.20 18.81
C ALA A 108 8.52 2.91 20.30
N ALA A 109 7.63 1.99 20.67
CA ALA A 109 7.40 1.61 22.06
C ALA A 109 8.65 0.97 22.70
N LEU A 110 9.39 0.14 21.96
CA LEU A 110 10.66 -0.44 22.43
C LEU A 110 11.76 0.61 22.57
N PHE A 111 11.82 1.57 21.65
CA PHE A 111 12.84 2.63 21.67
C PHE A 111 12.57 3.70 22.73
N LEU A 112 11.29 4.09 22.92
CA LEU A 112 10.89 5.15 23.85
C LEU A 112 10.54 4.63 25.25
N GLY A 113 10.07 3.38 25.37
CA GLY A 113 9.67 2.77 26.65
C GLY A 113 10.81 2.03 27.37
N GLY A 114 12.00 1.96 26.79
CA GLY A 114 13.22 1.44 27.41
C GLY A 114 14.05 2.49 28.17
N PHE A 115 13.55 3.72 28.30
CA PHE A 115 14.10 4.80 29.13
C PHE A 115 13.38 4.92 30.47
#